data_AF-A0A5C5W6M1-F1
#
_entry.id   AF-A0A5C5W6M1-F1
#
_cell.length_a   1.000
_cell.length_b   1.000
_cell.length_c   1.000
_cell.angle_alpha   90.00
_cell.angle_beta   90.00
_cell.angle_gamma   90.00
#
_symmetry.space_group_name_H-M   'P 1'
#
loop_
_entity.id
_entity.type
_entity.pdbx_description
1 polymer ?
#
loop_
_entity_poly.entity_id
_entity_poly.type
_entity_poly.pdbx_seq_one_letter_code
_entity_poly.pdbx_strand_id
1 'polypeptide(L)'
;MLPEEKQQLLDLLSQEQKWCQHAEAHDAAGDPVQCDDRQAAAWDLTGAVYRLFGCRRAGALYLQIDRHLHGKRRSVGWPPPDLELLAMTSLQAFNDRAETTFALLRARLEDMPVWAGERRSSGEIPPETAG
;
A
#
# COMPACT_ATOMS: atom_id res chain seq x y z
N MET A 1 -4.71 -6.90 -2.59
CA MET A 1 -4.08 -6.16 -3.69
C MET A 1 -4.22 -6.98 -4.95
N LEU A 2 -4.39 -6.36 -6.11
CA LEU A 2 -4.41 -7.09 -7.39
C LEU A 2 -2.98 -7.49 -7.80
N PRO A 3 -2.79 -8.57 -8.57
CA PRO A 3 -1.47 -8.97 -9.06
C PRO A 3 -0.73 -7.85 -9.81
N GLU A 4 -1.43 -7.10 -10.66
CA GLU A 4 -0.86 -6.02 -11.46
C GLU A 4 -0.40 -4.85 -10.60
N GLU A 5 -1.14 -4.53 -9.54
CA GLU A 5 -0.79 -3.45 -8.60
C GLU A 5 0.48 -3.80 -7.81
N LYS A 6 0.61 -5.07 -7.39
CA LYS A 6 1.82 -5.55 -6.75
C LYS A 6 3.01 -5.46 -7.70
N GLN A 7 2.85 -5.91 -8.94
CA GLN A 7 3.93 -5.87 -9.92
C GLN A 7 4.37 -4.43 -10.20
N GLN A 8 3.44 -3.50 -10.40
CA GLN A 8 3.75 -2.08 -10.62
C GLN A 8 4.50 -1.47 -9.43
N LEU A 9 4.14 -1.82 -8.19
CA LEU A 9 4.87 -1.39 -7.00
C LEU A 9 6.30 -1.94 -6.96
N LEU A 10 6.47 -3.23 -7.25
CA LEU A 10 7.79 -3.88 -7.28
C LEU A 10 8.68 -3.31 -8.39
N ASP A 11 8.10 -3.03 -9.57
CA ASP A 11 8.82 -2.44 -10.70
C ASP A 11 9.25 -1.00 -10.38
N LEU A 12 8.38 -0.21 -9.76
CA LEU A 12 8.69 1.16 -9.35
C LEU A 12 9.78 1.16 -8.25
N LEU A 13 9.66 0.27 -7.26
CA LEU A 13 10.62 0.10 -6.17
C LEU A 13 11.72 -0.93 -6.51
N SER A 14 12.08 -1.07 -7.79
CA SER A 14 13.11 -2.02 -8.22
C SER A 14 14.54 -1.49 -8.08
N GLN A 15 14.71 -0.16 -7.93
CA GLN A 15 16.00 0.50 -7.86
C GLN A 15 16.16 1.21 -6.51
N GLU A 16 17.13 0.78 -5.72
CA GLU A 16 17.37 1.29 -4.36
C GLU A 16 17.59 2.80 -4.31
N GLN A 17 18.31 3.36 -5.29
CA GLN A 17 18.58 4.80 -5.43
C GLN A 17 17.33 5.68 -5.55
N LYS A 18 16.16 5.05 -5.75
CA LYS A 18 14.90 5.74 -5.85
C LYS A 18 14.17 5.76 -4.52
N TRP A 19 14.41 4.77 -3.67
CA TRP A 19 13.82 4.69 -2.33
C TRP A 19 14.49 5.67 -1.35
N CYS A 20 13.68 6.34 -0.55
CA CYS A 20 14.15 7.27 0.47
C CYS A 20 13.56 6.93 1.83
N GLN A 21 14.43 6.84 2.83
CA GLN A 21 14.08 6.84 4.25
C GLN A 21 13.88 8.30 4.70
N HIS A 22 12.84 8.62 5.46
CA HIS A 22 12.63 9.94 6.09
C HIS A 22 12.26 11.14 5.19
N ALA A 23 11.96 10.97 3.90
CA ALA A 23 11.86 12.11 2.96
C ALA A 23 10.43 12.60 2.66
N GLU A 24 10.26 13.93 2.66
CA GLU A 24 9.18 14.64 1.99
C GLU A 24 9.32 14.50 0.45
N ALA A 25 8.24 14.68 -0.31
CA ALA A 25 8.26 14.57 -1.76
C ALA A 25 9.24 15.55 -2.41
N HIS A 26 10.25 15.05 -3.15
CA HIS A 26 11.19 15.87 -3.93
C HIS A 26 11.08 15.56 -5.42
N ASP A 27 11.36 16.49 -6.33
CA ASP A 27 11.38 16.24 -7.77
C ASP A 27 12.68 15.58 -8.27
N ALA A 28 12.82 15.43 -9.60
CA ALA A 28 14.03 14.86 -10.21
C ALA A 28 15.30 15.73 -10.04
N ALA A 29 15.15 17.00 -9.68
CA ALA A 29 16.24 17.93 -9.36
C ALA A 29 16.58 17.94 -7.86
N GLY A 30 15.73 17.33 -7.03
CA GLY A 30 15.89 17.26 -5.58
C GLY A 30 15.17 18.38 -4.82
N ASP A 31 14.31 19.14 -5.49
CA ASP A 31 13.53 20.23 -4.88
C ASP A 31 12.25 19.71 -4.23
N PRO A 32 11.81 20.25 -3.06
CA PRO A 32 10.58 19.83 -2.42
C PRO A 32 9.35 20.18 -3.24
N VAL A 33 8.45 19.21 -3.39
CA VAL A 33 7.20 19.33 -4.14
C VAL A 33 6.01 18.82 -3.32
N GLN A 34 4.80 19.22 -3.73
CA GLN A 34 3.59 18.73 -3.07
C GLN A 34 3.34 17.25 -3.42
N CYS A 35 2.70 16.51 -2.51
CA CYS A 35 2.47 15.08 -2.67
C CYS A 35 1.54 14.72 -3.86
N ASP A 36 0.78 15.68 -4.37
CA ASP A 36 -0.06 15.57 -5.56
C ASP A 36 0.63 16.04 -6.86
N ASP A 37 1.87 16.53 -6.77
CA ASP A 37 2.68 16.84 -7.94
C ASP A 37 3.06 15.55 -8.66
N ARG A 38 2.76 15.48 -9.97
CA ARG A 38 3.12 14.32 -10.80
C ARG A 38 4.64 14.14 -10.95
N GLN A 39 5.40 15.19 -10.64
CA GLN A 39 6.86 15.19 -10.63
C GLN A 39 7.43 14.80 -9.27
N ALA A 40 6.59 14.63 -8.23
CA ALA A 40 7.00 14.09 -6.95
C ALA A 40 7.67 12.71 -7.09
N ALA A 41 8.94 12.70 -6.73
CA ALA A 41 9.82 11.57 -6.59
C ALA A 41 10.20 11.40 -5.10
N ALA A 42 9.21 11.27 -4.20
CA ALA A 42 9.42 10.52 -2.95
C ALA A 42 9.04 9.06 -3.22
N TRP A 43 10.03 8.17 -3.16
CA TRP A 43 9.78 6.73 -3.31
C TRP A 43 9.92 6.02 -1.97
N ASP A 44 9.31 6.59 -0.94
CA ASP A 44 8.81 5.75 0.15
C ASP A 44 7.57 4.97 -0.32
N LEU A 45 7.15 4.00 0.48
CA LEU A 45 6.03 3.13 0.14
C LEU A 45 4.70 3.88 -0.04
N THR A 46 4.50 4.94 0.74
CA THR A 46 3.31 5.79 0.72
C THR A 46 3.24 6.61 -0.57
N GLY A 47 4.31 7.32 -0.92
CA GLY A 47 4.44 8.07 -2.18
C GLY A 47 4.33 7.18 -3.42
N ALA A 48 4.95 5.99 -3.39
CA ALA A 48 4.86 5.02 -4.49
C ALA A 48 3.42 4.56 -4.76
N VAL A 49 2.66 4.24 -3.71
CA VAL A 49 1.26 3.82 -3.82
C VAL A 49 0.37 4.97 -4.29
N TYR A 50 0.58 6.18 -3.77
CA TYR A 50 -0.17 7.36 -4.21
C TYR A 50 0.06 7.67 -5.69
N ARG A 51 1.32 7.67 -6.13
CA ARG A 51 1.72 7.98 -7.51
C ARG A 51 1.13 7.00 -8.52
N LEU A 52 1.15 5.70 -8.21
CA LEU A 52 0.69 4.68 -9.15
C LEU A 52 -0.84 4.63 -9.28
N PHE A 53 -1.56 4.85 -8.18
CA PHE A 53 -2.99 4.50 -8.13
C PHE A 53 -3.90 5.71 -7.84
N GLY A 54 -3.34 6.86 -7.48
CA GLY A 54 -4.07 8.05 -7.08
C GLY A 54 -4.80 7.91 -5.75
N CYS A 55 -5.27 9.04 -5.21
CA CYS A 55 -5.81 9.16 -3.85
C CYS A 55 -6.84 8.08 -3.48
N ARG A 56 -7.87 7.89 -4.32
CA ARG A 56 -8.98 6.97 -4.03
C ARG A 56 -8.53 5.51 -3.90
N ARG A 57 -7.62 5.06 -4.76
CA ARG A 57 -7.15 3.67 -4.72
C ARG A 57 -6.02 3.49 -3.71
N ALA A 58 -5.20 4.52 -3.53
CA ALA A 58 -4.14 4.55 -2.52
C ALA A 58 -4.69 4.31 -1.10
N GLY A 59 -5.80 4.95 -0.71
CA GLY A 59 -6.43 4.73 0.60
C GLY A 59 -6.73 3.24 0.88
N ALA A 60 -7.36 2.56 -0.08
CA ALA A 60 -7.66 1.13 0.02
C ALA A 60 -6.39 0.25 0.06
N LEU A 61 -5.33 0.66 -0.63
CA LEU A 61 -4.05 -0.06 -0.65
C LEU A 61 -3.27 0.17 0.64
N TYR A 62 -3.26 1.38 1.21
CA TYR A 62 -2.64 1.66 2.50
C TYR A 62 -3.18 0.75 3.59
N LEU A 63 -4.50 0.56 3.66
CA LEU A 63 -5.12 -0.35 4.62
C LEU A 63 -4.67 -1.81 4.44
N GLN A 64 -4.52 -2.26 3.20
CA GLN A 64 -4.10 -3.64 2.90
C GLN A 64 -2.64 -3.87 3.24
N ILE A 65 -1.78 -2.93 2.85
CA ILE A 65 -0.34 -2.97 3.10
C ILE A 65 -0.07 -2.85 4.61
N ASP A 66 -0.69 -1.89 5.30
CA ASP A 66 -0.53 -1.70 6.75
C ASP A 66 -0.94 -2.97 7.50
N ARG A 67 -2.08 -3.57 7.13
CA ARG A 67 -2.53 -4.81 7.75
C ARG A 67 -1.56 -5.97 7.52
N HIS A 68 -0.86 -6.02 6.39
CA HIS A 68 0.12 -7.05 6.12
C HIS A 68 1.42 -6.81 6.91
N LEU A 69 1.91 -5.56 6.97
CA LEU A 69 3.15 -5.20 7.66
C LEU A 69 3.02 -5.23 9.18
N HIS A 70 1.87 -4.81 9.72
CA HIS A 70 1.67 -4.60 11.16
C HIS A 70 0.57 -5.48 11.77
N GLY A 71 -0.17 -6.24 10.97
CA GLY A 71 -1.30 -7.04 11.43
C GLY A 71 -2.59 -6.23 11.61
N LYS A 72 -3.62 -6.85 12.22
CA LYS A 72 -4.91 -6.17 12.48
C LYS A 72 -4.76 -5.16 13.62
N ARG A 73 -5.10 -3.90 13.35
CA ARG A 73 -5.23 -2.87 14.39
C ARG A 73 -6.46 -3.13 15.25
N ARG A 74 -6.32 -3.01 16.58
CA ARG A 74 -7.47 -2.98 17.50
C ARG A 74 -8.29 -1.73 17.20
N SER A 75 -9.62 -1.85 17.22
CA SER A 75 -10.52 -0.71 16.99
C SER A 75 -10.21 0.38 18.02
N VAL A 76 -9.75 1.52 17.52
CA VAL A 76 -9.55 2.75 18.29
C VAL A 76 -10.92 3.40 18.50
N GLY A 77 -11.15 3.97 19.68
CA GLY A 77 -12.46 4.34 20.23
C GLY A 77 -13.28 5.35 19.40
N TRP A 78 -14.44 5.74 19.93
CA TRP A 78 -15.40 6.63 19.25
C TRP A 78 -15.04 8.12 19.43
N PRO A 79 -15.12 8.98 18.39
CA PRO A 79 -15.52 8.66 17.01
C PRO A 79 -14.45 7.87 16.25
N PRO A 80 -14.83 7.05 15.24
CA PRO A 80 -13.88 6.24 14.51
C PRO A 80 -12.88 7.17 13.82
N PRO A 81 -11.58 6.99 14.04
CA PRO A 81 -10.59 7.80 13.36
C PRO A 81 -10.54 7.46 11.87
N ASP A 82 -10.02 8.39 11.08
CA ASP A 82 -9.74 8.16 9.66
C ASP A 82 -8.71 7.03 9.50
N LEU A 83 -9.21 5.85 9.11
CA LEU A 83 -8.40 4.65 9.00
C LEU A 83 -7.39 4.73 7.84
N GLU A 84 -7.70 5.49 6.78
CA GLU A 84 -6.82 5.67 5.63
C GLU A 84 -5.63 6.54 6.02
N LEU A 85 -5.90 7.67 6.71
CA LEU A 85 -4.87 8.54 7.26
C LEU A 85 -3.99 7.78 8.25
N LEU A 86 -4.60 7.01 9.16
CA LEU A 86 -3.88 6.20 10.14
C LEU A 86 -3.01 5.11 9.50
N ALA A 87 -3.46 4.49 8.41
CA ALA A 87 -2.68 3.51 7.67
C ALA A 87 -1.52 4.18 6.94
N MET A 88 -1.75 5.33 6.29
CA MET A 88 -0.69 6.12 5.66
C MET A 88 0.40 6.51 6.66
N THR A 89 0.02 7.07 7.82
CA THR A 89 0.98 7.43 8.88
C THR A 89 1.75 6.22 9.40
N SER A 90 1.10 5.05 9.49
CA SER A 90 1.75 3.80 9.87
C SER A 90 2.83 3.37 8.90
N LEU A 91 2.52 3.45 7.60
CA LEU A 91 3.43 3.06 6.53
C LEU A 91 4.62 4.02 6.47
N GLN A 92 4.39 5.32 6.69
CA GLN A 92 5.46 6.30 6.86
C GLN A 92 6.34 5.95 8.06
N ALA A 93 5.72 5.69 9.22
CA ALA A 93 6.45 5.32 10.43
C ALA A 93 7.18 3.98 10.31
N PHE A 94 6.74 3.08 9.43
CA PHE A 94 7.49 1.87 9.07
C PHE A 94 8.68 2.22 8.18
N ASN A 95 8.49 3.03 7.15
CA ASN A 95 9.56 3.47 6.26
C ASN A 95 10.67 4.20 7.03
N ASP A 96 10.30 5.02 8.01
CA ASP A 96 11.23 5.87 8.77
C ASP A 96 11.92 5.16 9.95
N ARG A 97 11.70 3.86 10.17
CA ARG A 97 12.45 3.15 11.22
C ARG A 97 13.87 2.88 10.73
N ALA A 98 14.86 3.07 11.59
CA ALA A 98 16.27 2.89 11.25
C ALA A 98 16.57 1.48 10.70
N GLU A 99 15.84 0.46 11.15
CA GLU A 99 15.96 -0.93 10.69
C GLU A 99 15.28 -1.21 9.34
N THR A 100 14.45 -0.30 8.84
CA THR A 100 13.77 -0.46 7.56
C THR A 100 14.72 -0.13 6.42
N THR A 101 15.28 -1.17 5.81
CA THR A 101 16.10 -1.05 4.61
C THR A 101 15.26 -1.26 3.35
N PHE A 102 15.77 -0.79 2.21
CA PHE A 102 15.18 -1.07 0.90
C PHE A 102 14.95 -2.58 0.67
N ALA A 103 15.93 -3.42 1.03
CA ALA A 103 15.83 -4.87 0.92
C ALA A 103 14.70 -5.45 1.79
N LEU A 104 14.55 -4.96 3.02
CA LEU A 104 13.46 -5.38 3.90
C LEU A 104 12.10 -4.97 3.34
N LEU A 105 11.95 -3.71 2.91
CA LEU A 105 10.72 -3.21 2.30
C LEU A 105 10.34 -4.07 1.09
N ARG A 106 11.29 -4.31 0.18
CA ARG A 106 11.07 -5.12 -1.02
C ARG A 106 10.66 -6.54 -0.68
N ALA A 107 11.36 -7.21 0.23
CA ALA A 107 11.02 -8.56 0.66
C ALA A 107 9.59 -8.64 1.22
N ARG A 108 9.15 -7.63 1.99
CA ARG A 108 7.77 -7.57 2.49
C ARG A 108 6.74 -7.38 1.39
N LEU A 109 7.04 -6.58 0.38
CA LEU A 109 6.16 -6.43 -0.78
C LEU A 109 6.08 -7.71 -1.61
N GLU A 110 7.21 -8.39 -1.80
CA GLU A 110 7.29 -9.68 -2.51
C GLU A 110 6.52 -10.79 -1.77
N ASP A 111 6.50 -10.80 -0.43
CA ASP A 111 5.73 -11.75 0.38
C ASP A 111 4.22 -11.43 0.43
N MET A 112 3.83 -10.20 0.07
CA MET A 112 2.44 -9.77 0.22
C MET A 112 1.48 -10.59 -0.67
N PRO A 113 0.39 -11.14 -0.12
CA PRO A 113 -0.58 -11.91 -0.88
C PRO A 113 -1.36 -11.03 -1.84
N VAL A 114 -1.53 -11.52 -3.07
CA VAL A 114 -2.41 -10.92 -4.07
C VAL A 114 -3.75 -11.63 -4.09
N TRP A 115 -4.79 -10.93 -4.54
CA TRP A 115 -6.11 -11.52 -4.71
C TRP A 115 -6.07 -12.54 -5.87
N ALA A 116 -6.38 -13.80 -5.57
CA ALA A 116 -6.34 -14.91 -6.52
C ALA A 116 -7.63 -15.08 -7.36
N GLY A 117 -8.57 -14.15 -7.28
CA GLY A 117 -9.69 -14.12 -8.23
C GLY A 117 -10.78 -15.16 -8.01
N GLU A 118 -10.89 -15.82 -6.86
CA GLU A 118 -12.07 -16.65 -6.59
C GLU A 118 -13.30 -15.73 -6.47
N ARG A 119 -14.04 -15.61 -7.58
CA ARG A 119 -15.48 -15.33 -7.53
C ARG A 119 -16.03 -16.33 -6.53
N ARG A 120 -16.66 -15.86 -5.45
CA ARG A 120 -17.58 -16.71 -4.70
C ARG A 120 -18.49 -17.34 -5.75
N SER A 121 -18.41 -18.66 -5.89
CA SER A 121 -19.45 -19.42 -6.58
C SER A 121 -20.74 -18.99 -5.90
N SER A 122 -21.54 -18.19 -6.61
CA SER A 122 -22.92 -17.95 -6.23
C SER A 122 -23.50 -19.34 -6.02
N GLY A 123 -23.84 -19.66 -4.77
CA GLY A 123 -24.39 -20.96 -4.43
C GLY A 123 -25.54 -21.24 -5.38
N GLU A 124 -25.33 -22.18 -6.29
CA GLU A 124 -26.43 -22.88 -6.92
C GLU A 124 -27.19 -23.52 -5.76
N ILE A 125 -28.36 -22.96 -5.46
CA ILE A 125 -29.36 -23.64 -4.66
C ILE A 125 -29.73 -24.87 -5.50
N PRO A 126 -29.47 -26.11 -5.02
CA PRO A 126 -29.89 -27.29 -5.76
C PRO A 126 -31.42 -27.24 -5.89
N PRO A 127 -31.99 -27.60 -7.05
CA PRO A 127 -33.43 -27.62 -7.21
C PRO A 127 -34.02 -28.60 -6.18
N GLU A 128 -34.97 -28.10 -5.40
CA GLU A 128 -35.85 -28.92 -4.56
C GLU A 128 -36.36 -30.09 -5.40
N THR A 129 -35.98 -31.30 -4.99
CA THR A 129 -36.59 -32.51 -5.50
C THR A 129 -37.97 -32.57 -4.88
N ALA A 130 -38.96 -32.00 -5.58
CA ALA A 130 -40.37 -32.23 -5.28
C ALA A 130 -40.68 -33.70 -5.58
N GLY A 131 -40.91 -34.46 -4.52
CA GLY A 131 -41.46 -35.82 -4.53
C GLY A 131 -42.67 -35.89 -3.61
#